data_AF-A0A929PIN5-F1
#
_entry.id   AF-A0A929PIN5-F1
#
_cell.length_a   1.000
_cell.length_b   1.000
_cell.length_c   1.000
_cell.angle_alpha   90.00
_cell.angle_beta   90.00
_cell.angle_gamma   90.00
#
_symmetry.space_group_name_H-M   'P 1'
#
loop_
_entity.id
_entity.type
_entity.pdbx_description
1 polymer ?
#
loop_
_entity_poly.entity_id
_entity_poly.type
_entity_poly.pdbx_seq_one_letter_code
_entity_poly.pdbx_strand_id
1 'polypeptide(L)'
;MGELFGTDGVRGVANEYPMTAEMALNIGRATAYLFKRKGHTPRIIIGKDTRISGYMLENALVSGICSMGVNALLVGPLPTPGIAFTTNSMRADAGIVISASHNPFQDNGIKIFSHEGLKLPDEKELEIENLIFSNKMHTLHPSHSELGKASRMDDARGRYIVFLKNTFPKDYTLEG
;
A
#
# COMPACT_ATOMS: atom_id res chain seq x y z
N MET A 1 8.19 -18.65 4.57
CA MET A 1 8.51 -17.27 4.15
C MET A 1 9.12 -17.34 2.77
N GLY A 2 8.67 -16.46 1.87
CA GLY A 2 9.19 -16.38 0.51
C GLY A 2 10.54 -15.64 0.43
N GLU A 3 11.05 -15.49 -0.78
CA GLU A 3 12.29 -14.78 -1.10
C GLU A 3 12.15 -13.26 -0.96
N LEU A 4 10.96 -12.70 -1.19
CA LEU A 4 10.73 -11.25 -1.26
C LEU A 4 10.07 -10.69 0.01
N PHE A 5 9.05 -11.37 0.55
CA PHE A 5 8.34 -10.95 1.75
C PHE A 5 8.99 -11.51 3.02
N GLY A 6 9.50 -10.61 3.86
CA GLY A 6 9.96 -10.94 5.21
C GLY A 6 8.82 -10.90 6.23
N THR A 7 9.17 -10.85 7.53
CA THR A 7 8.20 -10.84 8.63
C THR A 7 7.14 -9.73 8.51
N ASP A 8 7.52 -8.57 7.97
CA ASP A 8 6.70 -7.37 7.98
C ASP A 8 6.89 -6.57 6.68
N GLY A 9 6.55 -7.23 5.56
CA GLY A 9 6.63 -6.71 4.20
C GLY A 9 7.97 -6.94 3.51
N VAL A 10 8.14 -6.29 2.37
CA VAL A 10 9.42 -6.23 1.62
C VAL A 10 10.25 -5.10 2.22
N ARG A 11 11.55 -5.30 2.45
CA ARG A 11 12.46 -4.27 2.99
C ARG A 11 13.81 -4.34 2.30
N GLY A 12 14.51 -3.20 2.27
CA GLY A 12 15.87 -3.10 1.74
C GLY A 12 16.34 -1.64 1.64
N VAL A 13 17.60 -1.45 1.25
CA VAL A 13 18.12 -0.13 0.92
C VAL A 13 17.40 0.37 -0.33
N ALA A 14 16.82 1.57 -0.26
CA ALA A 14 16.09 2.14 -1.37
C ALA A 14 16.99 2.30 -2.59
N ASN A 15 16.43 2.00 -3.77
CA ASN A 15 17.14 2.01 -5.05
C ASN A 15 18.18 0.86 -5.22
N GLU A 16 18.18 -0.12 -4.32
CA GLU A 16 18.90 -1.38 -4.44
C GLU A 16 17.91 -2.55 -4.35
N TYR A 17 18.25 -3.71 -4.91
CA TYR A 17 17.36 -4.88 -4.82
C TYR A 17 17.20 -5.32 -3.35
N PRO A 18 15.98 -5.61 -2.87
CA PRO A 18 14.71 -5.66 -3.62
C PRO A 18 13.89 -4.36 -3.62
N MET A 19 14.38 -3.25 -3.06
CA MET A 19 13.66 -1.99 -2.91
C MET A 19 13.91 -1.00 -4.08
N THR A 20 13.77 -1.48 -5.32
CA THR A 20 13.88 -0.66 -6.54
C THR A 20 12.52 -0.18 -7.04
N ALA A 21 12.52 0.80 -7.96
CA ALA A 21 11.28 1.27 -8.60
C ALA A 21 10.61 0.17 -9.44
N GLU A 22 11.40 -0.65 -10.14
CA GLU A 22 10.90 -1.77 -10.95
C GLU A 22 10.23 -2.83 -10.08
N MET A 23 10.81 -3.15 -8.92
CA MET A 23 10.19 -4.08 -7.99
C MET A 23 8.90 -3.49 -7.41
N ALA A 24 8.89 -2.21 -7.02
CA ALA A 24 7.69 -1.53 -6.54
C ALA A 24 6.57 -1.50 -7.59
N LEU A 25 6.89 -1.30 -8.87
CA LEU A 25 5.96 -1.41 -9.99
C LEU A 25 5.35 -2.82 -10.05
N ASN A 26 6.18 -3.86 -9.98
CA ASN A 26 5.74 -5.25 -10.03
C ASN A 26 4.90 -5.66 -8.82
N ILE A 27 5.26 -5.20 -7.61
CA ILE A 27 4.45 -5.37 -6.40
C ILE A 27 3.09 -4.70 -6.59
N GLY A 28 3.05 -3.48 -7.13
CA GLY A 28 1.80 -2.77 -7.42
C GLY A 28 0.90 -3.56 -8.38
N ARG A 29 1.48 -4.12 -9.45
CA ARG A 29 0.75 -4.94 -10.43
C ARG A 29 0.20 -6.23 -9.82
N ALA A 30 1.04 -6.98 -9.12
CA ALA A 30 0.66 -8.24 -8.50
C ALA A 30 -0.40 -8.04 -7.40
N THR A 31 -0.25 -6.99 -6.58
CA THR A 31 -1.25 -6.62 -5.59
C THR A 31 -2.57 -6.24 -6.25
N ALA A 32 -2.54 -5.42 -7.31
CA ALA A 32 -3.75 -5.04 -8.02
C ALA A 32 -4.45 -6.25 -8.68
N TYR A 33 -3.69 -7.18 -9.25
CA TYR A 33 -4.24 -8.43 -9.78
C TYR A 33 -4.96 -9.25 -8.70
N LEU A 34 -4.32 -9.41 -7.54
CA LEU A 34 -4.86 -10.17 -6.40
C LEU A 34 -6.24 -9.66 -5.94
N PHE A 35 -6.43 -8.35 -5.93
CA PHE A 35 -7.67 -7.72 -5.46
C PHE A 35 -8.68 -7.43 -6.58
N LYS A 36 -8.34 -7.70 -7.84
CA LYS A 36 -9.23 -7.50 -8.98
C LYS A 36 -10.34 -8.53 -9.00
N ARG A 37 -11.58 -8.06 -9.12
CA ARG A 37 -12.79 -8.89 -9.12
C ARG A 37 -13.75 -8.41 -10.21
N LYS A 38 -14.45 -9.34 -10.86
CA LYS A 38 -15.41 -9.02 -11.93
C LYS A 38 -16.56 -8.18 -11.37
N GLY A 39 -16.91 -7.07 -12.03
CA GLY A 39 -18.04 -6.21 -11.65
C GLY A 39 -17.75 -5.22 -10.51
N HIS A 40 -16.50 -5.12 -10.06
CA HIS A 40 -16.06 -4.16 -9.05
C HIS A 40 -14.77 -3.49 -9.52
N THR A 41 -14.64 -2.17 -9.35
CA THR A 41 -13.37 -1.47 -9.58
C THR A 41 -12.66 -1.33 -8.24
N PRO A 42 -11.62 -2.13 -7.96
CA PRO A 42 -10.99 -2.10 -6.65
C PRO A 42 -10.27 -0.79 -6.39
N ARG A 43 -10.08 -0.48 -5.11
CA ARG A 43 -9.38 0.72 -4.64
C ARG A 43 -8.29 0.31 -3.67
N ILE A 44 -7.06 0.78 -3.91
CA ILE A 44 -5.91 0.55 -3.04
C ILE A 44 -5.46 1.89 -2.47
N ILE A 45 -5.41 1.98 -1.15
CA ILE A 45 -4.87 3.15 -0.46
C ILE A 45 -3.35 3.03 -0.37
N ILE A 46 -2.64 4.11 -0.66
CA ILE A 46 -1.19 4.18 -0.54
C ILE A 46 -0.84 5.35 0.37
N GLY A 47 -0.12 5.04 1.45
CA GLY A 47 0.48 6.04 2.31
C GLY A 47 1.96 5.74 2.55
N LYS A 48 2.66 6.71 3.11
CA LYS A 48 4.11 6.63 3.31
C LYS A 48 4.55 7.32 4.59
N ASP A 49 5.79 7.09 4.99
CA ASP A 49 6.48 7.98 5.92
C ASP A 49 7.15 9.15 5.18
N THR A 50 8.08 9.84 5.83
CA THR A 50 8.73 11.05 5.29
C THR A 50 10.01 10.77 4.50
N ARG A 51 10.37 9.51 4.22
CA ARG A 51 11.60 9.17 3.47
C ARG A 51 11.54 9.69 2.04
N ILE A 52 12.64 10.25 1.56
CA ILE A 52 12.77 10.76 0.18
C ILE A 52 12.55 9.66 -0.88
N SER A 53 13.00 8.44 -0.60
CA SER A 53 12.77 7.28 -1.48
C SER A 53 11.29 6.92 -1.62
N GLY A 54 10.45 7.36 -0.67
CA GLY A 54 9.01 7.14 -0.70
C GLY A 54 8.33 7.75 -1.93
N TYR A 55 8.83 8.85 -2.50
CA TYR A 55 8.27 9.43 -3.73
C TYR A 55 8.51 8.54 -4.95
N MET A 56 9.70 7.97 -5.08
CA MET A 56 10.03 7.04 -6.16
C MET A 56 9.16 5.78 -6.08
N LEU A 57 9.12 5.16 -4.90
CA LEU A 57 8.37 3.93 -4.67
C LEU A 57 6.85 4.13 -4.81
N GLU A 58 6.31 5.25 -4.30
CA GLU A 58 4.89 5.60 -4.42
C GLU A 58 4.46 5.72 -5.88
N ASN A 59 5.21 6.46 -6.70
CA ASN A 59 4.88 6.61 -8.11
C ASN A 59 4.96 5.29 -8.88
N ALA A 60 5.95 4.43 -8.57
CA ALA A 60 6.06 3.11 -9.17
C ALA A 60 4.87 2.21 -8.79
N LEU A 61 4.49 2.15 -7.51
CA LEU A 61 3.32 1.43 -7.03
C LEU A 61 2.04 1.91 -7.71
N VAL A 62 1.82 3.23 -7.77
CA VAL A 62 0.66 3.85 -8.43
C VAL A 62 0.59 3.44 -9.90
N SER A 63 1.70 3.52 -10.63
CA SER A 63 1.78 3.10 -12.03
C SER A 63 1.38 1.63 -12.19
N GLY A 64 1.94 0.76 -11.34
CA GLY A 64 1.66 -0.67 -11.38
C GLY A 64 0.19 -0.98 -11.14
N ILE A 65 -0.38 -0.37 -10.11
CA ILE A 65 -1.79 -0.53 -9.72
C ILE A 65 -2.73 -0.06 -10.83
N CYS A 66 -2.51 1.15 -11.35
CA CYS A 66 -3.36 1.72 -12.40
C CYS A 66 -3.27 0.91 -13.71
N SER A 67 -2.09 0.38 -14.03
CA SER A 67 -1.88 -0.46 -15.22
C SER A 67 -2.72 -1.74 -15.21
N MET A 68 -3.17 -2.19 -14.04
CA MET A 68 -3.99 -3.41 -13.88
C MET A 68 -5.49 -3.12 -13.76
N GLY A 69 -5.89 -1.86 -13.87
CA GLY A 69 -7.30 -1.46 -13.82
C GLY A 69 -7.85 -1.24 -12.42
N VAL A 70 -6.97 -0.99 -11.46
CA VAL A 70 -7.30 -0.72 -10.05
C VAL A 70 -7.04 0.75 -9.74
N ASN A 71 -7.90 1.37 -8.94
CA ASN A 71 -7.73 2.77 -8.57
C ASN A 71 -6.74 2.90 -7.40
N ALA A 72 -5.79 3.83 -7.52
CA ALA A 72 -4.85 4.17 -6.46
C ALA A 72 -5.29 5.46 -5.75
N LEU A 73 -5.40 5.41 -4.42
CA LEU A 73 -5.76 6.56 -3.58
C LEU A 73 -4.56 6.94 -2.70
N LEU A 74 -3.96 8.09 -2.99
CA LEU A 74 -2.77 8.56 -2.29
C LEU A 74 -3.18 9.40 -1.07
N VAL A 75 -2.72 9.02 0.13
CA VAL A 75 -2.98 9.78 1.36
C VAL A 75 -1.76 10.59 1.82
N GLY A 76 -0.62 10.45 1.13
CA GLY A 76 0.63 11.11 1.48
C GLY A 76 1.22 10.59 2.81
N PRO A 77 2.00 11.42 3.52
CA PRO A 77 2.54 11.07 4.82
C PRO A 77 1.46 10.81 5.87
N LEU A 78 1.35 9.58 6.34
CA LEU A 78 0.41 9.16 7.38
C LEU A 78 1.01 7.97 8.16
N PRO A 79 0.86 7.91 9.50
CA PRO A 79 1.36 6.77 10.26
C PRO A 79 0.76 5.45 9.76
N THR A 80 1.52 4.36 9.83
CA THR A 80 1.08 2.99 9.51
C THR A 80 -0.33 2.66 10.03
N PRO A 81 -0.68 2.87 11.33
CA PRO A 81 -2.04 2.61 11.81
C PRO A 81 -3.11 3.53 11.19
N GLY A 82 -2.74 4.76 10.80
CA GLY A 82 -3.64 5.66 10.06
C GLY A 82 -3.95 5.13 8.66
N ILE A 83 -2.99 4.49 7.99
CA ILE A 83 -3.20 3.87 6.67
C ILE A 83 -4.11 2.64 6.82
N ALA A 84 -3.88 1.80 7.83
CA ALA A 84 -4.75 0.67 8.16
C ALA A 84 -6.20 1.13 8.45
N PHE A 85 -6.35 2.14 9.32
CA PHE A 85 -7.64 2.76 9.62
C PHE A 85 -8.33 3.30 8.35
N THR A 86 -7.61 4.06 7.53
CA THR A 86 -8.19 4.68 6.33
C THR A 86 -8.60 3.61 5.32
N THR A 87 -7.84 2.52 5.20
CA THR A 87 -8.16 1.37 4.33
C THR A 87 -9.51 0.79 4.69
N ASN A 88 -9.73 0.49 5.97
CA ASN A 88 -10.98 -0.06 6.46
C ASN A 88 -12.13 0.97 6.38
N SER A 89 -11.91 2.19 6.87
CA SER A 89 -12.92 3.25 6.92
C SER A 89 -13.45 3.64 5.54
N MET A 90 -12.58 3.67 4.52
CA MET A 90 -12.97 4.00 3.14
C MET A 90 -13.51 2.80 2.36
N ARG A 91 -13.59 1.62 2.98
CA ARG A 91 -13.95 0.35 2.33
C ARG A 91 -13.06 0.11 1.09
N ALA A 92 -11.78 0.39 1.22
CA ALA A 92 -10.79 0.05 0.21
C ALA A 92 -10.53 -1.46 0.26
N ASP A 93 -10.06 -2.00 -0.86
CA ASP A 93 -9.81 -3.43 -1.00
C ASP A 93 -8.47 -3.82 -0.36
N ALA A 94 -7.50 -2.89 -0.37
CA ALA A 94 -6.21 -3.04 0.29
C ALA A 94 -5.60 -1.69 0.66
N GLY A 95 -4.62 -1.75 1.56
CA GLY A 95 -3.76 -0.62 1.92
C GLY A 95 -2.30 -0.97 1.67
N ILE A 96 -1.48 0.01 1.27
CA ILE A 96 -0.04 -0.12 1.12
C ILE A 96 0.65 0.96 1.95
N VAL A 97 1.65 0.55 2.74
CA VAL A 97 2.51 1.44 3.50
C VAL A 97 3.92 1.40 2.95
N ILE A 98 4.46 2.58 2.63
CA ILE A 98 5.85 2.75 2.24
C ILE A 98 6.63 3.29 3.44
N SER A 99 7.31 2.41 4.16
CA SER A 99 8.14 2.74 5.32
C SER A 99 9.01 1.57 5.75
N ALA A 100 10.23 1.85 6.19
CA ALA A 100 11.06 0.91 6.96
C ALA A 100 10.97 1.14 8.48
N SER A 101 9.93 1.82 8.96
CA SER A 101 9.70 2.12 10.38
C SER A 101 10.91 2.82 11.01
N HIS A 102 11.61 2.17 11.94
CA HIS A 102 12.72 2.73 12.72
C HIS A 102 14.09 2.59 12.06
N ASN A 103 14.18 1.93 10.90
CA ASN A 103 15.44 1.73 10.20
C ASN A 103 16.10 3.07 9.74
N PRO A 104 17.42 3.09 9.46
CA PRO A 104 18.11 4.25 8.90
C PRO A 104 17.45 4.79 7.62
N PHE A 105 17.58 6.09 7.33
CA PHE A 105 16.81 6.79 6.28
C PHE A 105 16.97 6.21 4.87
N GLN A 106 18.11 5.57 4.59
CA GLN A 106 18.41 4.92 3.30
C GLN A 106 17.57 3.65 3.06
N ASP A 107 17.09 3.01 4.13
CA ASP A 107 16.20 1.86 4.02
C ASP A 107 14.79 2.30 3.66
N ASN A 108 14.04 1.44 2.97
CA ASN A 108 12.59 1.58 2.87
C ASN A 108 11.92 0.19 2.87
N GLY A 109 10.61 0.18 2.90
CA GLY A 109 9.83 -1.04 2.90
C GLY A 109 8.43 -0.85 2.32
N ILE A 110 7.83 -1.95 1.88
CA ILE A 110 6.46 -1.99 1.36
C ILE A 110 5.70 -3.03 2.17
N LYS A 111 4.62 -2.61 2.83
CA LYS A 111 3.70 -3.48 3.57
C LYS A 111 2.32 -3.40 2.96
N ILE A 112 1.61 -4.53 2.94
CA ILE A 112 0.27 -4.61 2.36
C ILE A 112 -0.72 -5.05 3.43
N PHE A 113 -1.84 -4.33 3.49
CA PHE A 113 -2.96 -4.59 4.38
C PHE A 113 -4.19 -5.05 3.60
N SER A 114 -4.97 -5.95 4.21
CA SER A 114 -6.29 -6.34 3.72
C SER A 114 -7.32 -5.22 3.89
N HIS A 115 -8.53 -5.42 3.38
CA HIS A 115 -9.67 -4.51 3.60
C HIS A 115 -10.05 -4.32 5.08
N GLU A 116 -9.60 -5.20 5.97
CA GLU A 116 -9.77 -5.09 7.43
C GLU A 116 -8.72 -4.17 8.06
N GLY A 117 -7.72 -3.71 7.30
CA GLY A 117 -6.59 -2.95 7.83
C GLY A 117 -5.56 -3.82 8.56
N LEU A 118 -5.63 -5.14 8.41
CA LEU A 118 -4.68 -6.10 8.98
C LEU A 118 -3.60 -6.49 7.97
N LYS A 119 -2.44 -6.93 8.45
CA LYS A 119 -1.38 -7.50 7.59
C LYS A 119 -1.98 -8.58 6.69
N LEU A 120 -1.60 -8.61 5.41
CA LEU A 120 -1.93 -9.74 4.55
C LEU A 120 -1.45 -11.07 5.16
N PRO A 121 -2.26 -12.14 5.06
CA PRO A 121 -1.79 -13.48 5.39
C PRO A 121 -0.61 -13.89 4.51
N ASP A 122 0.31 -14.69 5.06
CA ASP A 122 1.51 -15.16 4.36
C ASP A 122 1.18 -15.87 3.03
N GLU A 123 0.05 -16.57 2.94
CA GLU A 123 -0.42 -17.21 1.70
C GLU A 123 -0.65 -16.19 0.57
N LYS A 124 -1.17 -15.00 0.91
CA LYS A 124 -1.42 -13.92 -0.05
C LYS A 124 -0.13 -13.19 -0.41
N GLU A 125 0.79 -13.04 0.53
CA GLU A 125 2.15 -12.54 0.24
C GLU A 125 2.87 -13.47 -0.75
N LEU A 126 2.76 -14.79 -0.54
CA LEU A 126 3.32 -15.80 -1.45
C LEU A 126 2.68 -15.79 -2.84
N GLU A 127 1.37 -15.55 -2.94
CA GLU A 127 0.67 -15.40 -4.22
C GLU A 127 1.20 -14.19 -5.00
N ILE A 128 1.42 -13.06 -4.33
CA ILE A 128 2.04 -11.86 -4.92
C ILE A 128 3.45 -12.17 -5.41
N GLU A 129 4.25 -12.83 -4.59
CA GLU A 129 5.63 -13.19 -4.91
C GLU A 129 5.69 -14.12 -6.14
N ASN A 130 4.84 -15.15 -6.18
CA ASN A 130 4.73 -16.04 -7.32
C ASN A 130 4.35 -15.30 -8.61
N LEU A 131 3.43 -14.33 -8.54
CA LEU A 131 3.07 -13.51 -9.70
C LEU A 131 4.24 -12.66 -10.22
N ILE A 132 5.05 -12.12 -9.31
CA ILE A 132 6.24 -11.33 -9.65
C ILE A 132 7.26 -12.20 -10.38
N PHE A 133 7.56 -13.39 -9.87
CA PHE A 133 8.61 -14.25 -10.42
C PHE A 133 8.15 -15.18 -11.54
N SER A 134 6.85 -15.43 -11.71
CA SER A 134 6.36 -16.33 -12.77
C SER A 134 6.50 -15.75 -14.18
N ASN A 135 6.94 -14.50 -14.31
CA ASN A 135 7.06 -13.78 -15.57
C ASN A 135 5.75 -13.69 -16.37
N LYS A 136 4.59 -13.93 -15.75
CA LYS A 136 3.27 -13.95 -16.44
C LYS A 136 2.55 -12.60 -16.41
N MET A 137 3.00 -11.64 -15.60
CA MET A 137 2.32 -10.35 -15.48
C MET A 137 2.21 -9.57 -16.80
N HIS A 138 3.14 -9.77 -17.74
CA HIS A 138 3.09 -9.12 -19.05
C HIS A 138 1.90 -9.56 -19.91
N THR A 139 1.25 -10.69 -19.59
CA THR A 139 0.05 -11.15 -20.30
C THR A 139 -1.25 -10.67 -19.66
N LEU A 140 -1.17 -10.11 -18.45
CA LEU A 140 -2.34 -9.76 -17.62
C LEU A 140 -2.75 -8.29 -17.77
N HIS A 141 -2.73 -7.76 -18.99
CA HIS A 141 -3.01 -6.35 -19.24
C HIS A 141 -4.50 -6.12 -19.52
N PRO A 142 -5.17 -5.24 -18.77
CA PRO A 142 -6.52 -4.80 -19.09
C PRO A 142 -6.56 -4.01 -20.40
N SER A 143 -7.76 -3.89 -20.98
CA SER A 143 -7.97 -3.01 -22.13
C SER A 143 -7.80 -1.53 -21.76
N HIS A 144 -7.59 -0.67 -22.77
CA HIS A 144 -7.42 0.78 -22.56
C HIS A 144 -8.56 1.43 -21.76
N SER A 145 -9.80 0.95 -21.93
CA SER A 145 -10.99 1.45 -21.21
C SER A 145 -11.09 0.98 -19.76
N GLU A 146 -10.29 -0.01 -19.38
CA GLU A 146 -10.29 -0.63 -18.05
C GLU A 146 -9.10 -0.16 -17.19
N LEU A 147 -8.32 0.83 -17.64
CA LEU A 147 -7.21 1.39 -16.86
C LEU A 147 -7.72 2.08 -15.58
N GLY A 148 -6.93 1.93 -14.52
CA GLY A 148 -7.22 2.53 -13.22
C GLY A 148 -6.88 4.01 -13.18
N LYS A 149 -7.42 4.70 -12.18
CA LYS A 149 -7.15 6.13 -11.93
C LYS A 149 -6.39 6.31 -10.63
N ALA A 150 -5.49 7.28 -10.61
CA ALA A 150 -4.84 7.77 -9.40
C ALA A 150 -5.51 9.06 -8.94
N SER A 151 -5.75 9.20 -7.64
CA SER A 151 -6.22 10.44 -7.04
C SER A 151 -5.69 10.63 -5.63
N ARG A 152 -5.60 11.88 -5.18
CA ARG A 152 -5.17 12.22 -3.81
C ARG A 152 -6.39 12.33 -2.89
N MET A 153 -6.22 11.91 -1.65
CA MET A 153 -7.20 12.03 -0.57
C MET A 153 -6.62 12.92 0.53
N ASP A 154 -6.83 14.23 0.38
CA ASP A 154 -6.21 15.24 1.22
C ASP A 154 -6.78 15.30 2.65
N ASP A 155 -7.98 14.74 2.87
CA ASP A 155 -8.69 14.76 4.15
C ASP A 155 -8.38 13.56 5.07
N ALA A 156 -7.57 12.59 4.62
CA ALA A 156 -7.25 11.37 5.37
C ALA A 156 -6.64 11.67 6.76
N ARG A 157 -5.73 12.66 6.84
CA ARG A 157 -5.13 13.11 8.11
C ARG A 157 -6.19 13.63 9.07
N GLY A 158 -7.12 14.46 8.58
CA GLY A 158 -8.20 15.02 9.41
C GLY A 158 -9.12 13.92 9.94
N ARG A 159 -9.51 12.97 9.09
CA ARG A 159 -10.32 11.80 9.47
C ARG A 159 -9.65 10.98 10.58
N TYR A 160 -8.36 10.69 10.43
CA TYR A 160 -7.63 9.91 11.43
C TYR A 160 -7.49 10.65 12.77
N ILE A 161 -7.21 11.96 12.75
CA ILE A 161 -7.17 12.79 13.97
C ILE A 161 -8.51 12.77 14.70
N VAL A 162 -9.63 12.92 13.97
CA VAL A 162 -10.98 12.89 14.56
C VAL A 162 -11.27 11.50 15.15
N PHE A 163 -10.88 10.42 14.47
CA PHE A 163 -11.00 9.07 15.03
C PHE A 163 -10.25 8.96 16.36
N LEU A 164 -8.96 9.33 16.40
CA LEU A 164 -8.15 9.27 17.62
C LEU A 164 -8.76 10.07 18.77
N LYS A 165 -9.21 11.31 18.51
CA LYS A 165 -9.88 12.15 19.51
C LYS A 165 -11.14 11.50 20.08
N ASN A 166 -11.89 10.74 19.29
CA ASN A 166 -13.09 10.04 19.73
C ASN A 166 -12.80 8.70 20.43
N THR A 167 -11.55 8.20 20.43
CA THR A 167 -11.17 7.03 21.22
C THR A 167 -10.87 7.36 22.68
N PHE A 168 -10.60 8.62 23.00
CA PHE A 168 -10.41 9.09 24.36
C PHE A 168 -11.75 9.55 24.97
N PRO A 169 -12.08 9.21 26.23
CA PRO A 169 -13.38 9.57 26.80
C PRO A 169 -13.46 11.09 27.02
N LYS A 170 -14.65 11.65 26.77
CA LYS A 170 -14.89 13.11 26.75
C LYS A 170 -14.75 13.78 28.12
N ASP A 171 -14.94 13.02 29.19
CA ASP A 171 -14.95 13.53 30.57
C ASP A 171 -13.55 13.60 31.18
N TYR A 172 -12.52 13.15 30.47
CA TYR A 172 -11.12 13.21 30.92
C TYR A 172 -10.35 14.30 30.17
N THR A 173 -9.31 14.83 30.82
CA THR A 173 -8.29 15.69 30.20
C THR A 173 -6.92 15.01 30.27
N LEU A 174 -5.96 15.46 29.47
CA LEU A 174 -4.56 14.99 29.51
C LEU A 174 -3.69 15.84 30.45
N GLU A 175 -4.32 16.63 31.33
CA GLU A 175 -3.61 17.58 32.22
C GLU A 175 -3.11 16.95 33.52
N GLY A 176 -3.47 15.69 33.80
CA GLY A 176 -3.09 14.96 35.02
C GLY A 176 -4.18 14.94 36.07
#